data_AF-A0A6J6RXX0-F1
#
_entry.id   AF-A0A6J6RXX0-F1
#
_cell.length_a   1.000
_cell.length_b   1.000
_cell.length_c   1.000
_cell.angle_alpha   90.00
_cell.angle_beta   90.00
_cell.angle_gamma   90.00
#
_symmetry.space_group_name_H-M   'P 1'
#
loop_
_entity.id
_entity.type
_entity.pdbx_description
1 polymer ?
#
loop_
_entity_poly.entity_id
_entity_poly.type
_entity_poly.pdbx_seq_one_letter_code
_entity_poly.pdbx_strand_id
1 'polypeptide(L)'
;MLRIGAWLMLVTVLLSNALSNLVGRTAEFEADKRAVQLGYGPALSAALRRFVSTGHASPPNSWRARAFASHPSARLRIARIDAQLRERQRHPDRARRPLQA
;
A
#
# COMPACT_ATOMS: atom_id res chain seq x y z
N MET A 1 11.73 -34.92 16.93
CA MET A 1 10.96 -34.00 17.77
C MET A 1 11.33 -32.53 17.54
N LEU A 2 12.56 -32.10 17.86
CA LEU A 2 13.00 -30.69 17.73
C LEU A 2 12.81 -30.09 16.31
N ARG A 3 13.09 -30.88 15.27
CA ARG A 3 12.97 -30.44 13.87
C ARG A 3 11.51 -30.12 13.48
N ILE A 4 10.55 -30.90 13.93
CA ILE A 4 9.11 -30.69 13.63
C ILE A 4 8.62 -29.41 14.33
N GLY A 5 9.02 -29.19 15.58
CA GLY A 5 8.74 -27.95 16.31
C GLY A 5 9.33 -26.73 15.62
N ALA A 6 10.57 -26.81 15.13
CA ALA A 6 11.21 -25.72 14.38
C ALA A 6 10.48 -25.40 13.06
N TRP A 7 10.02 -26.41 12.32
CA TRP A 7 9.22 -26.19 11.09
C TRP A 7 7.86 -25.56 11.38
N LEU A 8 7.17 -26.00 12.43
CA LEU A 8 5.89 -25.42 12.84
C LEU A 8 6.06 -23.95 13.25
N MET A 9 7.05 -23.66 14.09
CA MET A 9 7.38 -22.29 14.49
C MET A 9 7.71 -21.42 13.27
N LEU A 10 8.50 -21.93 12.33
CA LEU A 10 8.84 -21.21 11.10
C LEU A 10 7.59 -20.89 10.26
N VAL A 11 6.70 -21.87 10.06
CA VAL A 11 5.45 -21.65 9.31
C VAL A 11 4.58 -20.60 10.00
N THR A 12 4.42 -20.67 11.32
CA THR A 12 3.65 -19.69 12.08
C THR A 12 4.23 -18.28 11.94
N VAL A 13 5.55 -18.12 12.09
CA VAL A 13 6.22 -16.82 11.93
C VAL A 13 6.04 -16.28 10.51
N LEU A 14 6.20 -17.13 9.50
CA LEU A 14 6.01 -16.72 8.10
C LEU A 14 4.57 -16.27 7.82
N LEU A 15 3.59 -17.00 8.38
CA LEU A 15 2.17 -16.69 8.21
C LEU A 15 1.80 -15.37 8.92
N SER A 16 2.25 -15.17 10.15
CA SER A 16 2.03 -13.92 10.89
C SER A 16 2.64 -12.72 10.14
N ASN A 17 3.86 -12.85 9.63
CA ASN A 17 4.48 -11.79 8.84
C ASN A 17 3.73 -11.49 7.55
N ALA A 18 3.25 -12.52 6.84
CA ALA A 18 2.46 -12.35 5.63
C ALA A 18 1.14 -11.60 5.93
N LEU A 19 0.48 -11.95 7.03
CA LEU A 19 -0.77 -11.31 7.46
C LEU A 19 -0.55 -9.87 7.91
N SER A 20 0.48 -9.61 8.72
CA SER A 20 0.87 -8.25 9.14
C SER A 20 1.23 -7.37 7.95
N ASN A 21 1.95 -7.91 6.95
CA ASN A 21 2.26 -7.19 5.72
C ASN A 21 1.01 -6.93 4.86
N LEU A 22 0.02 -7.84 4.86
CA LEU A 22 -1.24 -7.63 4.18
C LEU A 22 -2.07 -6.52 4.84
N VAL A 23 -2.15 -6.52 6.18
CA VAL A 23 -2.85 -5.48 6.95
C VAL A 23 -2.14 -4.12 6.84
N GLY A 24 -0.81 -4.09 6.88
CA GLY A 24 -0.04 -2.87 6.62
C GLY A 24 -0.34 -2.28 5.25
N ARG A 25 -0.46 -3.14 4.22
CA ARG A 25 -0.85 -2.74 2.87
C ARG A 25 -2.25 -2.16 2.79
N THR A 26 -3.24 -2.71 3.49
CA THR A 26 -4.60 -2.16 3.49
C THR A 26 -4.68 -0.83 4.24
N ALA A 27 -3.95 -0.70 5.34
CA ALA A 27 -3.84 0.56 6.10
C ALA A 27 -3.25 1.69 5.25
N GLU A 28 -2.24 1.41 4.42
CA GLU A 28 -1.69 2.40 3.48
C GLU A 28 -2.67 2.86 2.42
N PHE A 29 -3.49 1.95 1.89
CA PHE A 29 -4.48 2.33 0.88
C PHE A 29 -5.62 3.16 1.47
N GLU A 30 -6.04 2.89 2.71
CA GLU A 30 -7.01 3.75 3.40
C GLU A 30 -6.39 5.11 3.75
N ALA A 31 -5.11 5.17 4.11
CA ALA A 31 -4.40 6.43 4.30
C ALA A 31 -4.32 7.26 3.00
N ASP A 32 -3.95 6.63 1.88
CA ASP A 32 -3.91 7.28 0.55
C ASP A 32 -5.30 7.79 0.14
N LYS A 33 -6.34 6.99 0.35
CA LYS A 33 -7.74 7.37 0.09
C LYS A 33 -8.17 8.56 0.95
N ARG A 34 -7.81 8.59 2.24
CA ARG A 34 -8.10 9.72 3.13
C ARG A 34 -7.36 10.98 2.70
N ALA A 35 -6.10 10.86 2.29
CA ALA A 35 -5.34 11.99 1.73
C ALA A 35 -5.98 12.54 0.44
N VAL A 36 -6.45 11.66 -0.45
CA VAL A 36 -7.25 12.07 -1.62
C VAL A 36 -8.52 12.77 -1.17
N GLN A 37 -9.24 12.23 -0.18
CA GLN A 37 -10.47 12.83 0.35
C GLN A 37 -10.27 14.25 0.88
N LEU A 38 -9.17 14.50 1.56
CA LEU A 38 -8.77 15.82 2.08
C LEU A 38 -8.26 16.79 0.99
N GLY A 39 -8.18 16.36 -0.27
CA GLY A 39 -7.73 17.19 -1.40
C GLY A 39 -6.24 17.10 -1.72
N TYR A 40 -5.46 16.34 -0.94
CA TYR A 40 -4.00 16.22 -1.13
C TYR A 40 -3.59 15.19 -2.20
N GLY A 41 -4.55 14.52 -2.84
CA GLY A 41 -4.28 13.45 -3.83
C GLY A 41 -3.27 13.81 -4.93
N PRO A 42 -3.39 14.97 -5.62
CA PRO A 42 -2.44 15.37 -6.65
C PRO A 42 -1.02 15.59 -6.11
N ALA A 43 -0.88 16.27 -4.96
CA ALA A 43 0.41 16.52 -4.32
C ALA A 43 1.05 15.21 -3.84
N LEU A 44 0.25 14.29 -3.30
CA LEU A 44 0.71 12.97 -2.88
C LEU A 44 1.22 12.13 -4.06
N SER A 45 0.50 12.11 -5.19
CA SER A 45 0.94 11.43 -6.42
C SER A 45 2.26 12.01 -6.92
N ALA A 46 2.40 13.34 -6.94
CA ALA A 46 3.63 14.01 -7.33
C ALA A 46 4.82 13.67 -6.40
N ALA A 47 4.59 13.69 -5.08
CA ALA A 47 5.61 13.34 -4.08
C ALA A 47 6.07 11.89 -4.24
N LEU A 48 5.14 10.94 -4.43
CA LEU A 48 5.47 9.53 -4.67
C LEU A 48 6.24 9.33 -5.98
N ARG A 49 5.88 10.06 -7.04
CA ARG A 49 6.64 10.05 -8.31
C ARG A 49 8.06 10.56 -8.12
N ARG A 50 8.24 11.64 -7.34
CA ARG A 50 9.56 12.15 -6.99
C ARG A 50 10.37 11.13 -6.18
N PHE A 51 9.76 10.50 -5.19
CA PHE A 51 10.37 9.43 -4.38
C PHE A 51 10.82 8.23 -5.23
N VAL A 52 10.01 7.83 -6.21
CA VAL A 52 10.38 6.77 -7.16
C VAL A 52 11.55 7.20 -8.04
N SER A 53 11.54 8.44 -8.55
CA SER A 53 12.60 8.97 -9.42
C SER A 53 13.95 9.13 -8.73
N THR A 54 13.99 9.31 -7.40
CA THR A 54 15.24 9.41 -6.63
C THR A 54 15.82 8.05 -6.26
N GLY A 55 15.32 6.94 -6.85
CA GLY A 55 15.88 5.60 -6.68
C GLY A 55 15.45 4.85 -5.41
N HIS A 56 14.63 5.48 -4.56
CA HIS A 56 14.16 4.89 -3.29
C HIS A 56 13.09 3.79 -3.50
N ALA A 57 12.66 3.57 -4.74
CA ALA A 57 11.68 2.55 -5.11
C ALA A 57 12.27 1.43 -5.97
N SER A 58 13.53 1.02 -5.70
CA SER A 58 14.09 -0.17 -6.34
C SER A 58 13.16 -1.36 -6.09
N PRO A 59 12.65 -2.03 -7.14
CA PRO A 59 11.76 -3.16 -6.94
C PRO A 59 12.50 -4.25 -6.17
N PRO A 60 11.84 -4.97 -5.25
CA PRO A 60 12.48 -6.06 -4.54
C PRO A 60 12.97 -7.08 -5.57
N ASN A 61 14.29 -7.33 -5.61
CA ASN A 61 14.94 -8.19 -6.61
C ASN A 61 14.49 -9.67 -6.54
N SER A 62 13.71 -10.05 -5.53
CA SER A 62 13.23 -11.40 -5.30
C SER A 62 11.76 -11.43 -4.88
N TRP A 63 11.11 -12.57 -5.12
CA TRP A 63 9.75 -12.85 -4.65
C TRP A 63 9.66 -12.88 -3.11
N ARG A 64 10.76 -13.30 -2.44
CA ARG A 64 10.87 -13.28 -0.97
C ARG A 64 10.87 -11.85 -0.44
N ALA A 65 11.68 -10.97 -1.03
CA ALA A 65 11.71 -9.56 -0.65
C ALA A 65 10.36 -8.86 -0.92
N ARG A 66 9.59 -9.29 -1.93
CA ARG A 66 8.19 -8.85 -2.14
C ARG A 66 7.23 -9.32 -1.04
N ALA A 67 7.38 -10.56 -0.57
CA ALA A 67 6.56 -11.13 0.51
C ALA A 67 6.83 -10.45 1.86
N PHE A 68 8.09 -10.07 2.12
CA PHE A 68 8.50 -9.38 3.35
C PHE A 68 8.41 -7.84 3.28
N ALA A 69 8.18 -7.26 2.10
CA ALA A 69 7.95 -5.82 2.01
C ALA A 69 6.64 -5.45 2.71
N SER A 70 6.75 -4.68 3.80
CA SER A 70 5.61 -4.18 4.58
C SER A 70 4.76 -3.17 3.82
N HIS A 71 5.33 -2.55 2.79
CA HIS A 71 4.66 -1.56 1.94
C HIS A 71 4.33 -2.13 0.54
N PRO A 72 3.17 -1.79 -0.06
CA PRO A 72 2.94 -1.99 -1.48
C PRO A 72 3.92 -1.11 -2.27
N SER A 73 4.22 -1.51 -3.51
CA SER A 73 5.15 -0.74 -4.33
C SER A 73 4.62 0.69 -4.52
N ALA A 74 5.52 1.67 -4.43
CA ALA A 74 5.16 3.09 -4.64
C ALA A 74 4.45 3.31 -5.99
N ARG A 75 4.81 2.54 -7.02
CA ARG A 75 4.12 2.52 -8.33
C ARG A 75 2.66 2.10 -8.24
N LEU A 76 2.34 1.09 -7.44
CA LEU A 76 0.95 0.65 -7.24
C LEU A 76 0.13 1.71 -6.49
N ARG A 77 0.73 2.37 -5.50
CA ARG A 77 0.11 3.48 -4.77
C ARG A 77 -0.22 4.65 -5.69
N ILE A 78 0.74 5.08 -6.51
CA ILE A 78 0.53 6.12 -7.55
C ILE A 78 -0.62 5.73 -8.48
N ALA A 79 -0.60 4.51 -9.03
CA ALA A 79 -1.63 4.06 -9.96
C ALA A 79 -3.04 4.09 -9.34
N ARG A 80 -3.16 3.72 -8.06
CA ARG A 80 -4.43 3.72 -7.33
C ARG A 80 -4.91 5.14 -7.00
N ILE A 81 -4.01 6.02 -6.53
CA ILE A 81 -4.32 7.43 -6.27
C ILE A 81 -4.81 8.09 -7.57
N ASP A 82 -4.10 7.90 -8.67
CA ASP A 82 -4.49 8.46 -9.96
C ASP A 82 -5.84 7.91 -10.45
N ALA A 83 -6.13 6.63 -10.20
CA ALA A 83 -7.44 6.05 -10.51
C ALA A 83 -8.56 6.70 -9.68
N GLN A 84 -8.35 6.93 -8.39
CA GLN A 84 -9.31 7.62 -7.52
C GLN A 84 -9.54 9.07 -7.94
N LEU A 85 -8.48 9.78 -8.34
CA LEU A 85 -8.59 11.15 -8.86
C LEU A 85 -9.42 11.19 -10.15
N ARG A 86 -9.18 10.26 -11.08
CA ARG A 86 -9.98 10.13 -12.32
C ARG A 86 -11.44 9.79 -12.03
N GLU A 87 -11.71 8.96 -11.04
CA GLU A 87 -13.09 8.62 -10.65
C GLU A 87 -13.81 9.84 -10.07
N ARG A 88 -13.14 10.63 -9.23
CA ARG A 88 -13.71 11.87 -8.67
C ARG A 88 -13.94 12.95 -9.71
N GLN A 89 -13.04 13.06 -10.70
CA GLN A 89 -13.24 13.95 -11.85
C GLN A 89 -14.46 13.54 -12.67
N ARG A 90 -14.69 12.22 -12.85
CA ARG A 90 -15.87 11.69 -13.57
C ARG A 90 -17.17 11.84 -12.78
N HIS A 91 -17.12 11.78 -11.46
CA HIS A 91 -18.29 11.83 -10.57
C HIS A 91 -18.11 12.84 -9.43
N PRO A 92 -18.15 14.15 -9.72
CA PRO A 92 -17.91 15.20 -8.72
C PRO A 92 -18.92 15.20 -7.59
N ASP A 93 -20.17 14.79 -7.85
CA ASP A 93 -21.24 14.77 -6.84
C ASP A 93 -21.02 13.73 -5.74
N ARG A 94 -20.32 12.62 -6.05
CA ARG A 94 -19.95 11.62 -5.03
C ARG A 94 -18.83 12.09 -4.12
N ALA A 95 -18.02 13.05 -4.55
CA ALA A 95 -16.91 13.57 -3.76
C ALA A 95 -17.36 14.45 -2.58
N ARG A 96 -18.61 14.95 -2.60
CA ARG A 96 -19.19 15.81 -1.56
C ARG A 96 -19.92 15.07 -0.44
N ARG A 97 -20.02 13.73 -0.49
CA ARG A 97 -20.65 12.98 0.61
C ARG A 97 -19.79 13.08 1.88
N PRO A 98 -20.38 13.46 3.03
CA PRO A 98 -19.65 13.58 4.29
C PRO A 98 -19.10 12.22 4.73
N LEU A 99 -17.93 12.26 5.38
CA LEU A 99 -17.27 11.10 5.96
C LEU A 99 -18.17 10.51 7.05
N GLN A 100 -18.78 9.37 6.78
CA GLN A 100 -19.37 8.56 7.84
C GLN A 100 -18.19 8.03 8.67
N ALA A 101 -18.12 8.49 9.91
CA ALA A 101 -17.10 8.14 10.89
C ALA A 101 -17.32 6.72 11.42
#